data_AF-A0A086LVJ6-F1
#
_entry.id   AF-A0A086LVJ6-F1
#
_cell.length_a   1.000
_cell.length_b   1.000
_cell.length_c   1.000
_cell.angle_alpha   90.00
_cell.angle_beta   90.00
_cell.angle_gamma   90.00
#
_symmetry.space_group_name_H-M   'P 1'
#
loop_
_entity.id
_entity.type
_entity.pdbx_description
1 polymer ?
#
loop_
_entity_poly.entity_id
_entity_poly.type
_entity_poly.pdbx_seq_one_letter_code
_entity_poly.pdbx_strand_id
1 'polypeptide(L)'
;MVLLLPRTSFRNPATAAICFIPEFRFLSSQAHELKFFRIPGDQRTSLPSSQGLVSSSQWVLPRYSALSSASLAVISASKSAAPRLLQYRPSARFSSRLSVVSRGLSFLRTPNGSASSPLPSFVNSGPTVENFRAKSDATMASPCATTFEPLPERPDFPKEEERILAEWKDRNTFKRSVELSKGKPIFTFYDGPPFATGLPHYGHILAGTIKDVVTRYAHQTGHYVDRRFGWDCHGLPVEFEIDKSLGITSRHEIVEMGIDKYNDKCRSIVMRYASEWRSVIERMGRWIDFDNDYKTLDTRFMESVWWVFKQLFDKGLVYRANKIMPFSTACSTPLSNFEANQNYKDVKDPSIVIAFSCVEENGGVPLEFLAWTTTPWTLPSNLALCVNPELTYIQIRNKETKKDWVLCESRLDWLLKQLKMDLAKDFEVVDRFPGVALKGKKYQPLFDFFNKEPRKDENIVTFRGTAFRVVADAYVSDDSGTGIVHCAPAFGEDDFRVCMEQG
;
A
#
# COMPACT_ATOMS: atom_id res chain seq x y z
N MET A 1 25.77 -6.91 -3.86
CA MET A 1 25.46 -8.20 -3.21
C MET A 1 24.21 -7.98 -2.38
N VAL A 2 23.05 -8.39 -2.89
CA VAL A 2 21.74 -8.23 -2.24
C VAL A 2 21.52 -9.43 -1.33
N LEU A 3 21.48 -9.21 -0.02
CA LEU A 3 21.18 -10.25 0.97
C LEU A 3 19.65 -10.38 1.10
N LEU A 4 19.11 -11.47 0.54
CA LEU A 4 17.75 -11.91 0.77
C LEU A 4 17.71 -12.68 2.11
N LEU A 5 16.92 -12.21 3.08
CA LEU A 5 16.63 -12.95 4.31
C LEU A 5 15.24 -13.62 4.22
N PRO A 6 15.09 -14.87 4.68
CA PRO A 6 13.84 -15.62 4.58
C PRO A 6 12.78 -15.14 5.59
N ARG A 7 11.52 -15.16 5.17
CA ARG A 7 10.34 -14.83 6.00
C ARG A 7 10.19 -15.83 7.15
N THR A 8 10.38 -15.39 8.39
CA THR A 8 9.85 -16.08 9.58
C THR A 8 8.62 -15.35 10.10
N SER A 9 7.51 -16.08 10.19
CA SER A 9 6.21 -15.63 10.66
C SER A 9 6.18 -15.40 12.17
N PHE A 10 6.05 -14.14 12.60
CA PHE A 10 5.73 -13.79 14.00
C PHE A 10 4.22 -13.57 14.15
N ARG A 11 3.56 -14.45 14.91
CA ARG A 11 2.19 -14.25 15.41
C ARG A 11 2.25 -13.43 16.70
N ASN A 12 2.29 -12.10 16.59
CA ASN A 12 1.84 -11.08 17.58
C ASN A 12 2.72 -9.80 17.46
N PRO A 13 2.17 -8.61 17.15
CA PRO A 13 2.96 -7.39 16.91
C PRO A 13 3.66 -6.79 18.14
N ALA A 14 3.29 -7.18 19.36
CA ALA A 14 3.80 -6.54 20.58
C ALA A 14 5.18 -7.05 21.06
N THR A 15 5.66 -8.19 20.56
CA THR A 15 6.91 -8.81 21.04
C THR A 15 8.15 -8.46 20.21
N ALA A 16 7.97 -7.80 19.05
CA ALA A 16 9.08 -7.41 18.17
C ALA A 16 9.83 -6.14 18.63
N ALA A 17 9.29 -5.37 19.57
CA ALA A 17 9.81 -4.04 19.91
C ALA A 17 10.85 -4.01 21.05
N ILE A 18 11.16 -5.12 21.72
CA ILE A 18 12.00 -5.11 22.95
C ILE A 18 13.35 -5.83 22.82
N CYS A 19 13.61 -6.57 21.74
CA CYS A 19 14.92 -7.20 21.54
C CYS A 19 15.50 -6.76 20.21
N PHE A 20 16.37 -5.74 20.19
CA PHE A 20 17.54 -5.60 19.31
C PHE A 20 18.19 -4.22 19.56
N ILE A 21 19.02 -4.12 20.59
CA ILE A 21 20.10 -3.12 20.66
C ILE A 21 21.41 -3.90 20.48
N PRO A 22 22.07 -3.86 19.32
CA PRO A 22 23.44 -4.34 19.22
C PRO A 22 24.40 -3.24 19.70
N GLU A 23 25.25 -3.59 20.66
CA GLU A 23 26.42 -2.82 21.07
C GLU A 23 27.29 -2.47 19.86
N PHE A 24 27.42 -1.19 19.54
CA PHE A 24 28.43 -0.72 18.59
C PHE A 24 29.78 -0.55 19.31
N ARG A 25 30.69 -1.51 19.11
CA ARG A 25 32.12 -1.33 19.39
C ARG A 25 32.81 -0.73 18.15
N PHE A 26 33.49 0.39 18.34
CA PHE A 26 34.40 0.97 17.36
C PHE A 26 35.58 0.02 17.11
N LEU A 27 35.81 -0.34 15.84
CA LEU A 27 37.09 -0.87 15.36
C LEU A 27 37.60 0.03 14.23
N SER A 28 38.84 0.48 14.39
CA SER A 28 39.53 1.47 13.60
C SER A 28 40.01 0.94 12.24
N SER A 29 40.08 1.87 11.27
CA SER A 29 41.02 1.95 10.15
C SER A 29 41.22 0.72 9.26
N GLN A 30 40.71 0.77 8.03
CA GLN A 30 41.52 0.62 6.81
C GLN A 30 40.87 1.39 5.66
N ALA A 31 41.63 2.32 5.09
CA ALA A 31 41.29 3.05 3.88
C ALA A 31 41.59 2.19 2.65
N HIS A 32 40.63 2.05 1.74
CA HIS A 32 40.90 1.61 0.37
C HIS A 32 40.57 2.76 -0.58
N GLU A 33 41.62 3.35 -1.15
CA GLU A 33 41.56 4.30 -2.26
C GLU A 33 40.87 3.65 -3.47
N LEU A 34 39.81 4.27 -3.97
CA LEU A 34 39.28 4.00 -5.31
C LEU A 34 40.06 4.82 -6.33
N LYS A 35 40.98 4.18 -7.05
CA LYS A 35 41.67 4.78 -8.21
C LYS A 35 40.75 4.71 -9.43
N PHE A 36 40.35 5.87 -9.94
CA PHE A 36 39.65 5.99 -11.23
C PHE A 36 40.67 6.07 -12.37
N PHE A 37 40.59 5.15 -13.33
CA PHE A 37 41.36 5.25 -14.58
C PHE A 37 40.58 6.05 -15.62
N ARG A 38 41.22 7.11 -16.13
CA ARG A 38 40.76 7.95 -17.25
C ARG A 38 41.34 7.36 -18.55
N ILE A 39 40.49 7.01 -19.50
CA ILE A 39 40.92 6.72 -20.89
C ILE A 39 40.78 8.04 -21.67
N PRO A 40 41.85 8.57 -22.30
CA PRO A 40 41.78 9.79 -23.10
C PRO A 40 41.16 9.49 -24.48
N GLY A 41 40.33 10.42 -24.95
CA GLY A 41 39.65 10.32 -26.25
C GLY A 41 40.48 10.84 -27.41
N ASP A 42 40.05 10.53 -28.63
CA ASP A 42 39.72 11.49 -29.69
C ASP A 42 39.21 10.74 -30.93
N GLN A 43 38.15 11.23 -31.56
CA GLN A 43 38.24 11.85 -32.89
C GLN A 43 36.85 12.34 -33.35
N ARG A 44 36.82 13.64 -33.64
CA ARG A 44 35.77 14.34 -34.38
C ARG A 44 35.78 13.90 -35.84
N THR A 45 34.61 13.67 -36.42
CA THR A 45 34.37 13.96 -37.84
C THR A 45 32.94 14.50 -38.03
N SER A 46 32.87 15.53 -38.87
CA SER A 46 31.76 16.43 -39.19
C SER A 46 30.61 15.80 -39.99
N LEU A 47 29.42 16.43 -39.87
CA LEU A 47 28.17 16.22 -40.61
C LEU A 47 28.29 16.35 -42.14
N PRO A 48 27.30 15.85 -42.92
CA PRO A 48 26.27 16.78 -43.40
C PRO A 48 24.81 16.27 -43.34
N SER A 49 23.90 17.24 -43.34
CA SER A 49 22.43 17.16 -43.38
C SER A 49 21.86 16.72 -44.74
N SER A 50 20.79 15.90 -44.74
CA SER A 50 19.50 16.17 -45.43
C SER A 50 18.57 14.94 -45.49
N GLN A 51 17.29 15.22 -45.27
CA GLN A 51 16.03 14.58 -45.73
C GLN A 51 16.03 13.15 -46.29
N GLY A 52 15.10 12.31 -45.77
CA GLY A 52 14.63 11.11 -46.47
C GLY A 52 13.92 10.10 -45.57
N LEU A 53 12.58 10.12 -45.58
CA LEU A 53 11.69 9.06 -45.10
C LEU A 53 11.94 7.75 -45.89
N VAL A 54 12.31 6.63 -45.25
CA VAL A 54 11.92 5.26 -45.65
C VAL A 54 11.96 4.29 -44.44
N SER A 55 10.78 3.72 -44.16
CA SER A 55 10.43 2.32 -43.84
C SER A 55 11.45 1.31 -43.26
N SER A 56 10.98 0.67 -42.16
CA SER A 56 11.02 -0.77 -41.80
C SER A 56 12.34 -1.48 -41.45
N SER A 57 12.33 -1.97 -40.21
CA SER A 57 12.76 -3.30 -39.72
C SER A 57 14.22 -3.73 -39.90
N GLN A 58 14.96 -3.74 -38.77
CA GLN A 58 15.75 -4.89 -38.27
C GLN A 58 16.49 -4.46 -37.00
N TRP A 59 16.07 -4.94 -35.84
CA TRP A 59 16.94 -4.98 -34.66
C TRP A 59 16.97 -6.40 -34.12
N VAL A 60 18.12 -7.03 -34.34
CA VAL A 60 18.48 -8.37 -33.88
C VAL A 60 18.81 -8.27 -32.40
N LEU A 61 18.06 -8.98 -31.56
CA LEU A 61 18.42 -9.20 -30.16
C LEU A 61 19.62 -10.16 -30.08
N PRO A 62 20.69 -9.85 -29.34
CA PRO A 62 21.75 -10.84 -29.09
C PRO A 62 21.21 -11.97 -28.22
N ARG A 63 21.25 -13.20 -28.75
CA ARG A 63 21.10 -14.44 -27.99
C ARG A 63 22.24 -14.54 -26.98
N TYR A 64 21.93 -14.62 -25.69
CA TYR A 64 22.87 -15.16 -24.71
C TYR A 64 22.63 -16.67 -24.59
N SER A 65 23.61 -17.41 -25.12
CA SER A 65 23.74 -18.86 -24.99
C SER A 65 24.12 -19.26 -23.56
N ALA A 66 23.61 -20.42 -23.16
CA ALA A 66 23.87 -21.12 -21.91
C ALA A 66 25.36 -21.22 -21.55
N LEU A 67 25.64 -21.14 -20.24
CA LEU A 67 26.84 -21.71 -19.63
C LEU A 67 26.41 -22.73 -18.57
N SER A 68 27.04 -23.89 -18.68
CA SER A 68 26.75 -25.15 -18.01
C SER A 68 27.23 -25.23 -16.57
N SER A 69 26.55 -26.09 -15.83
CA SER A 69 27.00 -26.90 -14.70
C SER A 69 28.51 -27.09 -14.52
N ALA A 70 29.07 -26.53 -13.44
CA ALA A 70 30.22 -27.08 -12.71
C ALA A 70 30.39 -26.35 -11.35
N SER A 71 29.93 -26.95 -10.26
CA SER A 71 30.51 -26.91 -8.89
C SER A 71 29.54 -27.57 -7.90
N LEU A 72 29.40 -28.88 -8.03
CA LEU A 72 28.78 -29.79 -7.07
C LEU A 72 29.88 -30.75 -6.63
N ALA A 73 30.47 -30.55 -5.44
CA ALA A 73 31.15 -31.54 -4.58
C ALA A 73 31.95 -30.81 -3.50
N VAL A 74 32.23 -31.49 -2.38
CA VAL A 74 32.92 -31.04 -1.15
C VAL A 74 31.91 -30.41 -0.16
N ILE A 75 31.34 -31.06 0.86
CA ILE A 75 31.77 -32.16 1.75
C ILE A 75 30.54 -32.92 2.31
N SER A 76 30.58 -34.24 2.22
CA SER A 76 29.86 -35.17 3.10
C SER A 76 30.84 -35.63 4.18
N ALA A 77 30.59 -35.32 5.46
CA ALA A 77 30.93 -36.16 6.62
C ALA A 77 30.64 -35.43 7.96
N SER A 78 29.51 -35.73 8.59
CA SER A 78 29.46 -36.45 9.88
C SER A 78 28.07 -36.30 10.50
N LYS A 79 27.40 -37.46 10.69
CA LYS A 79 26.19 -37.61 11.49
C LYS A 79 26.63 -38.05 12.89
N SER A 80 26.36 -37.25 13.92
CA SER A 80 25.94 -37.74 15.25
C SER A 80 25.82 -36.59 16.25
N ALA A 81 24.60 -36.18 16.58
CA ALA A 81 24.17 -35.79 17.92
C ALA A 81 22.69 -35.38 17.89
N ALA A 82 21.86 -36.13 18.62
CA ALA A 82 20.43 -35.91 18.74
C ALA A 82 20.09 -34.66 19.59
N PRO A 83 19.02 -33.90 19.27
CA PRO A 83 18.53 -32.83 20.12
C PRO A 83 17.60 -33.37 21.21
N ARG A 84 17.88 -33.03 22.47
CA ARG A 84 17.00 -33.31 23.63
C ARG A 84 15.73 -32.45 23.54
N LEU A 85 14.60 -33.11 23.33
CA LEU A 85 13.24 -32.60 23.53
C LEU A 85 12.88 -32.65 25.02
N LEU A 86 12.62 -31.48 25.63
CA LEU A 86 11.92 -31.39 26.91
C LEU A 86 10.40 -31.40 26.63
N GLN A 87 9.77 -32.52 26.99
CA GLN A 87 8.32 -32.70 27.00
C GLN A 87 7.68 -31.94 28.18
N TYR A 88 6.55 -31.29 27.94
CA TYR A 88 5.58 -30.96 28.99
C TYR A 88 4.24 -31.60 28.62
N ARG A 89 3.71 -32.43 29.52
CA ARG A 89 2.48 -33.22 29.34
C ARG A 89 1.23 -32.44 29.78
N PRO A 90 0.05 -32.69 29.16
CA PRO A 90 -1.23 -32.08 29.51
C PRO A 90 -2.16 -33.01 30.34
N SER A 91 -3.01 -32.43 31.18
CA SER A 91 -4.25 -33.02 31.76
C SER A 91 -4.93 -31.95 32.64
N ALA A 92 -6.24 -31.76 32.77
CA ALA A 92 -7.46 -32.29 32.15
C ALA A 92 -8.64 -31.33 32.52
N ARG A 93 -9.76 -31.47 31.80
CA ARG A 93 -11.03 -30.68 31.85
C ARG A 93 -11.86 -30.88 33.12
N PHE A 94 -12.71 -29.88 33.46
CA PHE A 94 -14.11 -29.99 33.95
C PHE A 94 -14.73 -28.56 33.90
N SER A 95 -15.70 -28.22 33.01
CA SER A 95 -17.19 -28.17 33.19
C SER A 95 -17.64 -27.32 34.41
N SER A 96 -18.58 -26.37 34.40
CA SER A 96 -19.75 -26.03 33.56
C SER A 96 -20.40 -24.70 34.02
N ARG A 97 -21.04 -23.99 33.08
CA ARG A 97 -22.34 -23.23 33.14
C ARG A 97 -22.66 -22.22 34.27
N LEU A 98 -22.98 -20.99 33.78
CA LEU A 98 -24.16 -20.13 34.06
C LEU A 98 -24.53 -19.76 35.51
N SER A 99 -24.62 -18.45 35.81
CA SER A 99 -25.92 -17.72 35.81
C SER A 99 -25.79 -16.27 36.31
N VAL A 100 -26.70 -15.43 35.82
CA VAL A 100 -26.90 -14.02 36.12
C VAL A 100 -28.34 -13.90 36.72
N VAL A 101 -28.53 -12.94 37.64
CA VAL A 101 -29.79 -12.33 38.17
C VAL A 101 -30.63 -13.11 39.20
N SER A 102 -30.80 -12.56 40.42
CA SER A 102 -32.02 -11.84 40.86
C SER A 102 -32.31 -11.87 42.38
N ARG A 103 -32.94 -10.78 42.86
CA ARG A 103 -33.65 -10.55 44.15
C ARG A 103 -32.76 -10.27 45.37
N GLY A 104 -33.03 -9.30 46.26
CA GLY A 104 -34.25 -8.55 46.55
C GLY A 104 -34.62 -8.71 48.04
N LEU A 105 -34.89 -7.58 48.70
CA LEU A 105 -35.52 -7.38 50.04
C LEU A 105 -34.68 -7.42 51.35
N SER A 106 -34.40 -6.21 51.84
CA SER A 106 -34.88 -5.54 53.08
C SER A 106 -35.17 -6.26 54.42
N PHE A 107 -34.70 -5.57 55.50
CA PHE A 107 -35.37 -5.24 56.80
C PHE A 107 -35.52 -6.35 57.87
N LEU A 108 -35.43 -6.17 59.21
CA LEU A 108 -35.81 -5.14 60.21
C LEU A 108 -35.22 -5.60 61.61
N ARG A 109 -35.04 -4.85 62.71
CA ARG A 109 -35.87 -3.88 63.51
C ARG A 109 -34.94 -3.22 64.58
N THR A 110 -34.72 -1.88 64.66
CA THR A 110 -35.43 -0.76 65.40
C THR A 110 -35.32 -0.78 66.95
N PRO A 111 -35.53 0.32 67.73
CA PRO A 111 -36.18 1.59 67.32
C PRO A 111 -35.71 2.94 67.97
N ASN A 112 -36.27 4.02 67.40
CA ASN A 112 -36.66 5.33 68.01
C ASN A 112 -35.59 6.34 68.44
N GLY A 113 -35.76 7.65 68.29
CA GLY A 113 -36.92 8.46 67.90
C GLY A 113 -36.66 9.94 68.24
N SER A 114 -37.36 10.83 67.55
CA SER A 114 -37.09 12.26 67.31
C SER A 114 -37.63 13.29 68.31
N ALA A 115 -36.96 14.45 68.35
CA ALA A 115 -37.45 15.85 68.37
C ALA A 115 -38.36 16.42 69.50
N SER A 116 -37.96 17.57 70.09
CA SER A 116 -38.69 18.86 70.06
C SER A 116 -38.04 19.99 70.92
N SER A 117 -38.03 21.20 70.34
CA SER A 117 -37.66 22.62 70.68
C SER A 117 -38.13 23.24 72.04
N PRO A 118 -37.96 24.57 72.37
CA PRO A 118 -36.98 25.66 72.02
C PRO A 118 -36.54 26.68 73.16
N LEU A 119 -35.57 27.60 72.87
CA LEU A 119 -35.23 28.96 73.47
C LEU A 119 -34.59 29.08 74.91
N PRO A 120 -33.96 30.22 75.36
CA PRO A 120 -33.04 31.22 74.72
C PRO A 120 -31.86 31.78 75.61
N SER A 121 -31.01 32.63 74.99
CA SER A 121 -30.32 33.88 75.47
C SER A 121 -29.07 33.93 76.41
N PHE A 122 -27.99 34.57 75.88
CA PHE A 122 -27.14 35.70 76.35
C PHE A 122 -26.46 35.78 77.76
N VAL A 123 -25.14 36.12 77.80
CA VAL A 123 -24.50 37.38 78.32
C VAL A 123 -23.02 37.20 78.80
N ASN A 124 -22.09 38.01 78.21
CA ASN A 124 -20.85 38.73 78.66
C ASN A 124 -19.75 38.07 79.54
N SER A 125 -18.46 38.49 79.56
CA SER A 125 -17.80 39.82 79.41
C SER A 125 -16.27 39.73 79.17
N GLY A 126 -15.65 40.69 78.47
CA GLY A 126 -14.19 41.00 78.51
C GLY A 126 -13.81 42.03 79.60
N PRO A 127 -12.69 42.81 79.54
CA PRO A 127 -11.56 42.79 78.58
C PRO A 127 -10.11 43.01 79.15
N THR A 128 -9.11 42.81 78.28
CA THR A 128 -7.81 43.54 78.09
C THR A 128 -6.59 43.52 79.05
N VAL A 129 -5.44 43.20 78.41
CA VAL A 129 -4.09 43.85 78.42
C VAL A 129 -3.00 43.38 79.41
N GLU A 130 -1.83 43.12 78.78
CA GLU A 130 -0.44 43.03 79.26
C GLU A 130 -0.01 41.90 80.23
N ASN A 131 0.99 41.10 79.81
CA ASN A 131 2.32 41.20 80.41
C ASN A 131 3.41 40.32 79.76
N PHE A 132 4.50 41.01 79.42
CA PHE A 132 5.93 40.67 79.44
C PHE A 132 6.39 39.24 79.82
N ARG A 133 7.07 38.61 78.85
CA ARG A 133 8.47 38.09 78.84
C ARG A 133 9.13 37.62 80.16
N ALA A 134 9.58 36.35 80.13
CA ALA A 134 10.89 35.83 80.58
C ALA A 134 10.84 34.29 80.40
N LYS A 135 11.78 33.52 79.82
CA LYS A 135 13.25 33.55 79.81
C LYS A 135 13.77 32.49 78.78
N SER A 136 14.93 32.78 78.17
CA SER A 136 16.07 31.88 77.79
C SER A 136 15.80 30.38 77.59
N ASP A 137 16.30 29.65 76.59
CA ASP A 137 17.59 29.70 75.89
C ASP A 137 17.59 28.67 74.74
N ALA A 138 18.65 28.70 73.92
CA ALA A 138 19.10 27.70 72.94
C ALA A 138 18.64 27.89 71.49
N THR A 139 19.48 28.62 70.76
CA THR A 139 19.72 28.53 69.32
C THR A 139 19.95 27.07 68.90
N MET A 140 18.90 26.41 68.42
CA MET A 140 19.04 25.31 67.46
C MET A 140 19.01 25.94 66.07
N ALA A 141 20.12 25.84 65.34
CA ALA A 141 20.17 26.22 63.94
C ALA A 141 19.08 25.47 63.15
N SER A 142 18.16 26.21 62.53
CA SER A 142 17.20 25.65 61.58
C SER A 142 17.95 24.87 60.50
N PRO A 143 17.55 23.63 60.19
CA PRO A 143 18.07 22.95 59.01
C PRO A 143 17.70 23.79 57.79
N CYS A 144 18.68 24.04 56.92
CA CYS A 144 18.55 24.75 55.65
C CYS A 144 17.29 24.24 54.92
N ALA A 145 16.25 25.07 54.86
CA ALA A 145 15.03 24.73 54.15
C ALA A 145 15.38 24.58 52.68
N THR A 146 15.32 23.36 52.17
CA THR A 146 15.40 23.11 50.73
C THR A 146 14.27 23.86 50.04
N THR A 147 14.64 24.89 49.28
CA THR A 147 13.80 25.88 48.59
C THR A 147 13.10 25.33 47.33
N PHE A 148 12.65 24.07 47.35
CA PHE A 148 11.88 23.51 46.24
C PHE A 148 10.39 23.69 46.49
N GLU A 149 9.66 24.08 45.44
CA GLU A 149 8.20 24.12 45.51
C GLU A 149 7.64 22.71 45.72
N PRO A 150 6.65 22.54 46.62
CA PRO A 150 6.02 21.25 46.86
C PRO A 150 5.23 20.81 45.62
N LEU A 151 5.49 19.59 45.13
CA LEU A 151 4.78 19.02 43.99
C LEU A 151 3.39 18.49 44.42
N PRO A 152 2.34 18.68 43.60
CA PRO A 152 1.03 18.10 43.88
C PRO A 152 1.08 16.57 43.80
N GLU A 153 0.38 15.89 44.71
CA GLU A 153 0.29 14.41 44.71
C GLU A 153 -0.32 13.84 43.42
N ARG A 154 -1.19 14.61 42.75
CA ARG A 154 -1.78 14.29 41.45
C ARG A 154 -1.51 15.44 40.48
N PRO A 155 -0.43 15.37 39.70
CA PRO A 155 -0.14 16.40 38.71
C PRO A 155 -1.20 16.40 37.59
N ASP A 156 -1.61 17.60 37.19
CA ASP A 156 -2.47 17.82 36.03
C ASP A 156 -1.58 17.93 34.78
N PHE A 157 -1.20 16.78 34.20
CA PHE A 157 -0.30 16.74 33.05
C PHE A 157 -0.80 17.57 31.85
N PRO A 158 -2.08 17.55 31.46
CA PRO A 158 -2.57 18.39 30.36
C PRO A 158 -2.30 19.88 30.56
N LYS A 159 -2.56 20.42 31.76
CA LYS A 159 -2.29 21.84 32.06
C LYS A 159 -0.80 22.13 32.17
N GLU A 160 -0.03 21.19 32.74
CA GLU A 160 1.42 21.35 32.85
C GLU A 160 2.09 21.36 31.47
N GLU A 161 1.62 20.52 30.53
CA GLU A 161 2.05 20.56 29.13
C GLU A 161 1.74 21.92 28.48
N GLU A 162 0.53 22.47 28.67
CA GLU A 162 0.16 23.79 28.16
C GLU A 162 1.08 24.90 28.71
N ARG A 163 1.40 24.84 30.01
CA ARG A 163 2.33 25.76 30.67
C ARG A 163 3.74 25.67 30.05
N ILE A 164 4.25 24.45 29.87
CA ILE A 164 5.57 24.21 29.28
C ILE A 164 5.62 24.62 27.81
N LEU A 165 4.57 24.35 27.03
CA LEU A 165 4.47 24.78 25.63
C LEU A 165 4.48 26.32 25.52
N ALA A 166 3.78 27.02 26.41
CA ALA A 166 3.82 28.49 26.47
C ALA A 166 5.23 29.00 26.79
N GLU A 167 5.94 28.38 27.74
CA GLU A 167 7.33 28.72 28.06
C GLU A 167 8.28 28.47 26.88
N TRP A 168 8.13 27.34 26.17
CA TRP A 168 8.94 27.04 24.99
C TRP A 168 8.72 28.04 23.85
N LYS A 169 7.48 28.51 23.69
CA LYS A 169 7.11 29.51 22.68
C LYS A 169 7.70 30.88 23.02
N ASP A 170 7.53 31.35 24.24
CA ASP A 170 8.07 32.63 24.72
C ASP A 170 9.60 32.69 24.54
N ARG A 171 10.29 31.61 24.90
CA ARG A 171 11.76 31.52 24.80
C ARG A 171 12.29 31.14 23.42
N ASN A 172 11.41 30.90 22.45
CA ASN A 172 11.78 30.37 21.13
C ASN A 172 12.70 29.12 21.22
N THR A 173 12.41 28.22 22.16
CA THR A 173 13.32 27.12 22.56
C THR A 173 13.75 26.25 21.38
N PHE A 174 12.84 25.94 20.45
CA PHE A 174 13.18 25.17 19.25
C PHE A 174 14.19 25.91 18.36
N LYS A 175 13.90 27.16 17.95
CA LYS A 175 14.81 27.97 17.12
C LYS A 175 16.17 28.14 17.80
N ARG A 176 16.16 28.38 19.12
CA ARG A 176 17.38 28.48 19.92
C ARG A 176 18.20 27.18 19.93
N SER A 177 17.55 26.02 19.99
CA SER A 177 18.24 24.72 19.92
C SER A 177 18.96 24.54 18.57
N VAL A 178 18.33 24.96 17.46
CA VAL A 178 18.94 24.91 16.12
C VAL A 178 20.13 25.86 16.03
N GLU A 179 20.01 27.08 16.57
CA GLU A 179 21.12 28.05 16.63
C GLU A 179 22.32 27.54 17.41
N LEU A 180 22.09 26.97 18.61
CA LEU A 180 23.14 26.44 19.49
C LEU A 180 23.88 25.23 18.90
N SER A 181 23.29 24.58 17.89
CA SER A 181 23.92 23.45 17.21
C SER A 181 24.62 23.83 15.90
N LYS A 182 24.58 25.10 15.47
CA LYS A 182 25.31 25.55 14.27
C LYS A 182 26.81 25.24 14.39
N GLY A 183 27.40 24.70 13.32
CA GLY A 183 28.82 24.31 13.26
C GLY A 183 29.12 22.91 13.78
N LYS A 184 28.14 22.21 14.37
CA LYS A 184 28.26 20.80 14.75
C LYS A 184 28.06 19.86 13.55
N PRO A 185 28.43 18.57 13.66
CA PRO A 185 28.18 17.58 12.60
C PRO A 185 26.70 17.55 12.20
N ILE A 186 26.44 17.55 10.89
CA ILE A 186 25.08 17.59 10.35
C ILE A 186 24.44 16.20 10.50
N PHE A 187 23.23 16.17 11.04
CA PHE A 187 22.32 15.03 10.95
C PHE A 187 21.16 15.44 10.06
N THR A 188 21.14 14.91 8.82
CA THR A 188 20.10 15.20 7.84
C THR A 188 18.87 14.36 8.12
N PHE A 189 17.73 15.02 8.27
CA PHE A 189 16.44 14.41 8.48
C PHE A 189 15.48 14.80 7.36
N TYR A 190 14.81 13.81 6.76
CA TYR A 190 13.77 14.05 5.76
C TYR A 190 12.41 13.76 6.35
N ASP A 191 11.55 14.77 6.35
CA ASP A 191 10.17 14.62 6.77
C ASP A 191 9.32 14.19 5.58
N GLY A 192 8.86 12.94 5.58
CA GLY A 192 7.88 12.48 4.60
C GLY A 192 6.62 13.35 4.66
N PRO A 193 6.28 14.09 3.58
CA PRO A 193 5.25 15.12 3.61
C PRO A 193 3.85 14.47 3.66
N PRO A 194 3.00 14.78 4.65
CA PRO A 194 1.61 14.34 4.64
C PRO A 194 0.81 15.02 3.52
N PHE A 195 -0.24 14.33 3.06
CA PHE A 195 -1.26 14.94 2.21
C PHE A 195 -2.06 15.98 3.01
N ALA A 196 -2.25 17.17 2.44
CA ALA A 196 -3.04 18.24 3.05
C ALA A 196 -4.55 18.09 2.75
N THR A 197 -5.12 16.92 3.04
CA THR A 197 -6.50 16.55 2.66
C THR A 197 -7.44 16.29 3.83
N GLY A 198 -6.93 16.30 5.07
CA GLY A 198 -7.73 16.02 6.25
C GLY A 198 -7.02 16.34 7.56
N LEU A 199 -7.69 16.10 8.68
CA LEU A 199 -7.12 16.27 10.02
C LEU A 199 -6.14 15.12 10.36
N PRO A 200 -5.14 15.36 11.22
CA PRO A 200 -4.22 14.31 11.63
C PRO A 200 -4.94 13.21 12.44
N HIS A 201 -4.60 11.94 12.21
CA HIS A 201 -5.08 10.79 12.99
C HIS A 201 -3.91 10.13 13.75
N TYR A 202 -4.19 9.11 14.56
CA TYR A 202 -3.18 8.45 15.42
C TYR A 202 -1.94 7.91 14.66
N GLY A 203 -2.07 7.59 13.38
CA GLY A 203 -0.93 7.20 12.54
C GLY A 203 0.04 8.36 12.30
N HIS A 204 -0.48 9.56 12.06
CA HIS A 204 0.32 10.78 11.94
C HIS A 204 1.00 11.14 13.25
N ILE A 205 0.29 10.98 14.38
CA ILE A 205 0.84 11.21 15.72
C ILE A 205 2.00 10.25 15.98
N LEU A 206 1.81 8.94 15.77
CA LEU A 206 2.86 7.94 15.96
C LEU A 206 4.12 8.24 15.13
N ALA A 207 3.95 8.50 13.83
CA ALA A 207 5.08 8.82 12.96
C ALA A 207 5.77 10.12 13.40
N GLY A 208 4.99 11.15 13.77
CA GLY A 208 5.48 12.42 14.28
C GLY A 208 6.29 12.28 15.57
N THR A 209 5.82 11.45 16.52
CA THR A 209 6.53 11.17 17.78
C THR A 209 7.88 10.52 17.53
N ILE A 210 7.96 9.49 16.67
CA ILE A 210 9.22 8.82 16.36
C ILE A 210 10.22 9.81 15.73
N LYS A 211 9.76 10.61 14.77
CA LYS A 211 10.59 11.63 14.09
C LYS A 211 11.12 12.67 15.09
N ASP A 212 10.29 13.12 16.03
CA ASP A 212 10.69 14.09 17.05
C ASP A 212 11.70 13.51 18.05
N VAL A 213 11.47 12.28 18.54
CA VAL A 213 12.37 11.59 19.47
C VAL A 213 13.77 11.42 18.86
N VAL A 214 13.85 10.92 17.62
CA VAL A 214 15.13 10.72 16.92
C VAL A 214 15.88 12.04 16.72
N THR A 215 15.18 13.08 16.28
CA THR A 215 15.83 14.37 16.00
C THR A 215 16.23 15.12 17.28
N ARG A 216 15.49 14.97 18.38
CA ARG A 216 15.90 15.45 19.71
C ARG A 216 17.13 14.72 20.23
N TYR A 217 17.17 13.40 20.11
CA TYR A 217 18.33 12.59 20.49
C TYR A 217 19.58 12.98 19.69
N ALA A 218 19.46 13.15 18.37
CA ALA A 218 20.56 13.63 17.53
C ALA A 218 21.08 15.01 17.97
N HIS A 219 20.18 15.94 18.31
CA HIS A 219 20.58 17.25 18.84
C HIS A 219 21.31 17.13 20.19
N GLN A 220 20.79 16.32 21.11
CA GLN A 220 21.39 16.10 22.43
C GLN A 220 22.77 15.41 22.36
N THR A 221 23.00 14.58 21.34
CA THR A 221 24.30 13.94 21.07
C THR A 221 25.28 14.84 20.31
N GLY A 222 24.95 16.12 20.15
CA GLY A 222 25.87 17.11 19.59
C GLY A 222 25.82 17.24 18.07
N HIS A 223 24.68 16.98 17.44
CA HIS A 223 24.50 17.21 16.00
C HIS A 223 23.71 18.50 15.72
N TYR A 224 23.97 19.08 14.54
CA TYR A 224 23.11 20.07 13.90
C TYR A 224 21.99 19.35 13.17
N VAL A 225 20.75 19.59 13.58
CA VAL A 225 19.55 18.93 13.02
C VAL A 225 18.61 19.99 12.49
N ASP A 226 18.60 20.18 11.17
CA ASP A 226 17.59 21.02 10.51
C ASP A 226 16.29 20.22 10.33
N ARG A 227 15.16 20.84 10.63
CA ARG A 227 13.86 20.18 10.75
C ARG A 227 12.80 21.03 10.08
N ARG A 228 12.54 20.74 8.80
CA ARG A 228 11.53 21.45 8.00
C ARG A 228 10.33 20.55 7.75
N PHE A 229 9.14 21.07 8.01
CA PHE A 229 7.90 20.37 7.70
C PHE A 229 7.69 20.34 6.17
N GLY A 230 7.11 19.27 5.66
CA GLY A 230 6.78 19.11 4.24
C GLY A 230 5.29 18.99 4.00
N TRP A 231 4.78 19.48 2.88
CA TRP A 231 3.39 19.28 2.47
C TRP A 231 3.30 18.69 1.08
N ASP A 232 2.52 17.61 0.96
CA ASP A 232 2.13 17.10 -0.34
C ASP A 232 0.77 17.68 -0.74
N CYS A 233 0.80 18.50 -1.78
CA CYS A 233 -0.28 19.42 -2.15
C CYS A 233 -0.90 19.11 -3.51
N HIS A 234 -0.42 18.10 -4.22
CA HIS A 234 -0.88 17.75 -5.56
C HIS A 234 -1.43 16.33 -5.62
N GLY A 235 -2.06 15.99 -6.75
CA GLY A 235 -2.48 14.64 -7.06
C GLY A 235 -3.88 14.27 -6.58
N LEU A 236 -4.23 13.01 -6.79
CA LEU A 236 -5.59 12.49 -6.63
C LEU A 236 -6.20 12.70 -5.25
N PRO A 237 -5.48 12.60 -4.11
CA PRO A 237 -6.11 12.78 -2.81
C PRO A 237 -6.76 14.16 -2.61
N VAL A 238 -6.11 15.23 -3.09
CA VAL A 238 -6.66 16.59 -2.95
C VAL A 238 -7.76 16.86 -3.97
N GLU A 239 -7.57 16.40 -5.21
CA GLU A 239 -8.57 16.52 -6.28
C GLU A 239 -9.86 15.79 -5.90
N PHE A 240 -9.76 14.57 -5.35
CA PHE A 240 -10.91 13.78 -4.94
C PHE A 240 -11.73 14.42 -3.80
N GLU A 241 -11.07 15.02 -2.79
CA GLU A 241 -11.78 15.74 -1.74
C GLU A 241 -12.47 17.01 -2.27
N ILE A 242 -11.85 17.70 -3.24
CA ILE A 242 -12.47 18.84 -3.92
C ILE A 242 -13.66 18.38 -4.75
N ASP A 243 -13.53 17.31 -5.53
CA ASP A 243 -14.61 16.75 -6.33
C ASP A 243 -15.81 16.40 -5.45
N LYS A 244 -15.57 15.74 -4.32
CA LYS A 244 -16.61 15.40 -3.34
C LYS A 244 -17.26 16.66 -2.74
N SER A 245 -16.48 17.68 -2.42
CA SER A 245 -17.00 18.93 -1.85
C SER A 245 -17.84 19.74 -2.83
N LEU A 246 -17.53 19.65 -4.12
CA LEU A 246 -18.21 20.36 -5.21
C LEU A 246 -19.28 19.51 -5.90
N GLY A 247 -19.37 18.22 -5.57
CA GLY A 247 -20.27 17.27 -6.22
C GLY A 247 -19.88 16.94 -7.66
N ILE A 248 -18.60 17.07 -8.02
CA ILE A 248 -18.09 16.83 -9.37
C ILE A 248 -18.06 15.32 -9.62
N THR A 249 -18.68 14.89 -10.73
CA THR A 249 -18.73 13.47 -11.11
C THR A 249 -18.01 13.14 -12.41
N SER A 250 -17.68 14.17 -13.20
CA SER A 250 -17.05 13.99 -14.49
C SER A 250 -16.03 15.09 -14.79
N ARG A 251 -15.04 14.74 -15.61
CA ARG A 251 -14.03 15.69 -16.10
C ARG A 251 -14.65 16.87 -16.85
N HIS A 252 -15.78 16.67 -17.52
CA HIS A 252 -16.44 17.73 -18.28
C HIS A 252 -16.89 18.89 -17.39
N GLU A 253 -17.37 18.59 -16.18
CA GLU A 253 -17.77 19.61 -15.20
C GLU A 253 -16.58 20.46 -14.73
N ILE A 254 -15.39 19.87 -14.58
CA ILE A 254 -14.15 20.60 -14.25
C ILE A 254 -13.78 21.58 -15.37
N VAL A 255 -13.87 21.12 -16.62
CA VAL A 255 -13.57 21.95 -17.80
C VAL A 255 -14.57 23.08 -17.93
N GLU A 256 -15.85 22.82 -17.67
CA GLU A 256 -16.92 23.84 -17.68
C GLU A 256 -16.75 24.88 -16.56
N MET A 257 -16.35 24.46 -15.36
CA MET A 257 -16.05 25.35 -14.24
C MET A 257 -14.88 26.30 -14.56
N GLY A 258 -13.87 25.77 -15.26
CA GLY A 258 -12.58 26.39 -15.51
C GLY A 258 -11.48 25.76 -14.66
N ILE A 259 -10.42 25.30 -15.32
CA ILE A 259 -9.28 24.61 -14.69
C ILE A 259 -8.57 25.51 -13.67
N ASP A 260 -8.49 26.82 -13.95
CA ASP A 260 -7.95 27.83 -13.05
C ASP A 260 -8.72 27.88 -11.73
N LYS A 261 -10.06 27.98 -11.79
CA LYS A 261 -10.92 28.01 -10.61
C LYS A 261 -10.86 26.71 -9.82
N TYR A 262 -10.83 25.57 -10.51
CA TYR A 262 -10.68 24.27 -9.88
C TYR A 262 -9.35 24.18 -9.12
N ASN A 263 -8.25 24.56 -9.75
CA ASN A 263 -6.93 24.56 -9.12
C ASN A 263 -6.84 25.51 -7.92
N ASP A 264 -7.50 26.67 -7.97
CA ASP A 264 -7.58 27.58 -6.83
C ASP A 264 -8.36 26.99 -5.65
N LYS A 265 -9.40 26.18 -5.92
CA LYS A 265 -10.10 25.42 -4.87
C LYS A 265 -9.17 24.37 -4.24
N CYS A 266 -8.44 23.60 -5.05
CA CYS A 266 -7.42 22.66 -4.59
C CYS A 266 -6.33 23.35 -3.74
N ARG A 267 -5.88 24.55 -4.13
CA ARG A 267 -4.91 25.31 -3.33
C ARG A 267 -5.50 25.76 -1.99
N SER A 268 -6.76 26.16 -1.96
CA SER A 268 -7.40 26.69 -0.75
C SER A 268 -7.57 25.65 0.38
N ILE A 269 -7.81 24.38 0.03
CA ILE A 269 -7.99 23.31 1.01
C ILE A 269 -6.67 22.94 1.70
N VAL A 270 -5.56 22.95 0.95
CA VAL A 270 -4.20 22.72 1.47
C VAL A 270 -3.88 23.72 2.58
N MET A 271 -4.14 25.00 2.34
CA MET A 271 -3.85 26.07 3.31
C MET A 271 -4.70 25.95 4.58
N ARG A 272 -5.96 25.51 4.45
CA ARG A 272 -6.86 25.29 5.59
C ARG A 272 -6.36 24.16 6.50
N TYR A 273 -5.97 23.03 5.94
CA TYR A 273 -5.50 21.92 6.76
C TYR A 273 -4.12 22.20 7.37
N ALA A 274 -3.27 22.99 6.71
CA ALA A 274 -1.97 23.35 7.26
C ALA A 274 -2.05 24.04 8.64
N SER A 275 -3.02 24.93 8.85
CA SER A 275 -3.21 25.60 10.14
C SER A 275 -3.70 24.64 11.25
N GLU A 276 -4.64 23.76 10.92
CA GLU A 276 -5.18 22.76 11.86
C GLU A 276 -4.07 21.79 12.30
N TRP A 277 -3.25 21.33 11.36
CA TRP A 277 -2.11 20.48 11.65
C TRP A 277 -1.06 21.17 12.52
N ARG A 278 -0.77 22.45 12.28
CA ARG A 278 0.17 23.20 13.12
C ARG A 278 -0.27 23.17 14.58
N SER A 279 -1.55 23.43 14.86
CA SER A 279 -2.13 23.37 16.20
C SER A 279 -1.94 22.00 16.87
N VAL A 280 -2.26 20.91 16.16
CA VAL A 280 -2.13 19.55 16.72
C VAL A 280 -0.66 19.14 16.93
N ILE A 281 0.23 19.48 15.99
CA ILE A 281 1.64 19.14 16.08
C ILE A 281 2.35 19.94 17.18
N GLU A 282 2.00 21.22 17.34
CA GLU A 282 2.45 22.04 18.48
C GLU A 282 1.94 21.46 19.80
N ARG A 283 0.67 21.05 19.88
CA ARG A 283 0.11 20.43 21.10
C ARG A 283 0.77 19.10 21.45
N MET A 284 1.18 18.33 20.45
CA MET A 284 1.95 17.09 20.62
C MET A 284 3.40 17.36 21.11
N GLY A 285 3.88 18.60 21.01
CA GLY A 285 5.22 18.99 21.45
C GLY A 285 6.32 18.66 20.44
N ARG A 286 6.00 18.39 19.17
CA ARG A 286 7.00 18.10 18.13
C ARG A 286 7.68 19.38 17.66
N TRP A 287 9.01 19.38 17.71
CA TRP A 287 9.83 20.51 17.27
C TRP A 287 10.18 20.38 15.79
N ILE A 288 9.45 21.14 14.96
CA ILE A 288 9.57 21.17 13.50
C ILE A 288 9.25 22.59 13.01
N ASP A 289 9.94 23.06 11.98
CA ASP A 289 9.71 24.37 11.37
C ASP A 289 8.54 24.32 10.38
N PHE A 290 7.47 25.03 10.70
CA PHE A 290 6.30 25.22 9.84
C PHE A 290 6.34 26.55 9.07
N ASP A 291 7.25 27.47 9.40
CA ASP A 291 7.35 28.78 8.75
C ASP A 291 8.25 28.71 7.52
N ASN A 292 9.35 27.97 7.63
CA ASN A 292 10.22 27.61 6.50
C ASN A 292 9.94 26.17 6.03
N ASP A 293 8.67 25.84 5.85
CA ASP A 293 8.27 24.53 5.32
C ASP A 293 8.65 24.39 3.83
N TYR A 294 8.35 23.23 3.24
CA TYR A 294 8.38 23.06 1.79
C TYR A 294 7.05 22.49 1.33
N LYS A 295 6.48 23.04 0.25
CA LYS A 295 5.23 22.56 -0.33
C LYS A 295 5.47 22.13 -1.76
N THR A 296 4.85 21.02 -2.19
CA THR A 296 5.00 20.56 -3.58
C THR A 296 4.38 21.51 -4.60
N LEU A 297 3.51 22.44 -4.15
CA LEU A 297 2.93 23.53 -4.95
C LEU A 297 3.86 24.74 -5.14
N ASP A 298 4.98 24.82 -4.41
CA ASP A 298 5.91 25.94 -4.53
C ASP A 298 6.64 25.88 -5.87
N THR A 299 6.72 27.01 -6.58
CA THR A 299 7.28 27.07 -7.94
C THR A 299 8.73 26.59 -8.02
N ARG A 300 9.55 26.88 -7.01
CA ARG A 300 10.95 26.39 -6.91
C ARG A 300 11.02 24.87 -6.74
N PHE A 301 10.06 24.28 -6.03
CA PHE A 301 9.95 22.83 -5.90
C PHE A 301 9.58 22.20 -7.24
N MET A 302 8.57 22.75 -7.91
CA MET A 302 8.13 22.30 -9.24
C MET A 302 9.25 22.42 -10.29
N GLU A 303 10.01 23.51 -10.28
CA GLU A 303 11.18 23.70 -11.16
C GLU A 303 12.25 22.63 -10.93
N SER A 304 12.50 22.27 -9.66
CA SER A 304 13.42 21.18 -9.31
C SER A 304 12.91 19.83 -9.85
N VAL A 305 11.60 19.58 -9.77
CA VAL A 305 10.97 18.38 -10.35
C VAL A 305 11.10 18.36 -11.87
N TRP A 306 10.92 19.51 -12.55
CA TRP A 306 11.15 19.61 -14.00
C TRP A 306 12.61 19.33 -14.37
N TRP A 307 13.56 19.83 -13.60
CA TRP A 307 14.97 19.50 -13.78
C TRP A 307 15.21 17.99 -13.65
N VAL A 308 14.68 17.33 -12.61
CA VAL A 308 14.79 15.87 -12.42
C VAL A 308 14.19 15.12 -13.62
N PHE A 309 12.98 15.48 -14.03
CA PHE A 309 12.31 14.86 -15.18
C PHE A 309 13.13 15.02 -16.46
N LYS A 310 13.68 16.21 -16.71
CA LYS A 310 14.57 16.46 -17.84
C LYS A 310 15.83 15.59 -17.77
N GLN A 311 16.44 15.43 -16.60
CA GLN A 311 17.61 14.54 -16.44
C GLN A 311 17.26 13.07 -16.76
N LEU A 312 16.08 12.60 -16.39
CA LEU A 312 15.62 11.25 -16.73
C LEU A 312 15.36 11.12 -18.23
N PHE A 313 14.74 12.13 -18.83
CA PHE A 313 14.47 12.20 -20.26
C PHE A 313 15.76 12.21 -21.09
N ASP A 314 16.71 13.08 -20.75
CA ASP A 314 18.01 13.19 -21.42
C ASP A 314 18.82 11.87 -21.34
N LYS A 315 18.59 11.07 -20.29
CA LYS A 315 19.18 9.72 -20.12
C LYS A 315 18.42 8.61 -20.85
N GLY A 316 17.34 8.93 -21.56
CA GLY A 316 16.50 7.94 -22.26
C GLY A 316 15.67 7.05 -21.32
N LEU A 317 15.44 7.47 -20.08
CA LEU A 317 14.66 6.72 -19.07
C LEU A 317 13.16 7.03 -19.11
N VAL A 318 12.73 7.94 -19.99
CA VAL A 318 11.34 8.36 -20.16
C VAL A 318 10.89 7.98 -21.58
N TYR A 319 9.77 7.29 -21.69
CA TYR A 319 9.17 6.89 -22.96
C TYR A 319 7.65 7.02 -22.93
N ARG A 320 7.03 6.99 -24.12
CA ARG A 320 5.58 6.96 -24.29
C ARG A 320 5.20 5.65 -24.97
N ALA A 321 4.26 4.92 -24.39
CA ALA A 321 3.73 3.67 -24.95
C ALA A 321 2.22 3.54 -24.69
N ASN A 322 1.54 2.79 -25.54
CA ASN A 322 0.18 2.32 -25.27
C ASN A 322 0.30 1.02 -24.46
N LYS A 323 -0.18 1.03 -23.22
CA LYS A 323 -0.08 -0.11 -22.31
C LYS A 323 -1.41 -0.30 -21.57
N ILE A 324 -1.73 -1.56 -21.27
CA ILE A 324 -2.82 -1.91 -20.34
C ILE A 324 -2.36 -1.55 -18.92
N MET A 325 -3.14 -0.71 -18.24
CA MET A 325 -2.81 -0.13 -16.94
C MET A 325 -4.02 -0.23 -16.01
N PRO A 326 -3.82 -0.37 -14.69
CA PRO A 326 -4.89 -0.14 -13.72
C PRO A 326 -5.51 1.24 -13.95
N PHE A 327 -6.84 1.32 -13.99
CA PHE A 327 -7.55 2.57 -14.32
C PHE A 327 -8.68 2.80 -13.33
N SER A 328 -8.72 4.00 -12.73
CA SER A 328 -9.84 4.42 -11.88
C SER A 328 -10.92 5.04 -12.75
N THR A 329 -12.10 4.42 -12.82
CA THR A 329 -13.26 5.00 -13.53
C THR A 329 -13.80 6.24 -12.83
N ALA A 330 -13.73 6.30 -11.49
CA ALA A 330 -14.16 7.46 -10.71
C ALA A 330 -13.27 8.68 -10.97
N CYS A 331 -11.95 8.49 -11.04
CA CYS A 331 -10.99 9.57 -11.26
C CYS A 331 -10.64 9.78 -12.74
N SER A 332 -11.16 8.92 -13.64
CA SER A 332 -10.88 8.94 -15.09
C SER A 332 -9.38 9.02 -15.46
N THR A 333 -8.52 8.30 -14.73
CA THR A 333 -7.06 8.34 -14.91
C THR A 333 -6.40 6.99 -14.62
N PRO A 334 -5.29 6.63 -15.31
CA PRO A 334 -4.50 5.48 -14.95
C PRO A 334 -3.82 5.65 -13.58
N LEU A 335 -3.63 4.52 -12.89
CA LEU A 335 -2.95 4.44 -11.60
C LEU A 335 -1.61 3.71 -11.74
N SER A 336 -0.68 4.00 -10.85
CA SER A 336 0.54 3.20 -10.70
C SER A 336 0.23 1.82 -10.13
N ASN A 337 1.17 0.89 -10.32
CA ASN A 337 1.11 -0.45 -9.71
C ASN A 337 1.06 -0.40 -8.18
N PHE A 338 1.77 0.54 -7.55
CA PHE A 338 1.77 0.70 -6.10
C PHE A 338 0.41 1.18 -5.59
N GLU A 339 -0.25 2.12 -6.28
CA GLU A 339 -1.58 2.61 -5.90
C GLU A 339 -2.66 1.53 -6.06
N ALA A 340 -2.63 0.77 -7.16
CA ALA A 340 -3.58 -0.32 -7.39
C ALA A 340 -3.53 -1.38 -6.28
N ASN A 341 -2.34 -1.62 -5.71
CA ASN A 341 -2.13 -2.64 -4.67
C ASN A 341 -2.48 -2.18 -3.25
N GLN A 342 -2.77 -0.90 -3.01
CA GLN A 342 -2.99 -0.36 -1.67
C GLN A 342 -4.39 -0.65 -1.09
N ASN A 343 -5.38 -0.96 -1.93
CA ASN A 343 -6.79 -0.98 -1.51
C ASN A 343 -7.57 -2.18 -2.07
N TYR A 344 -6.97 -3.38 -2.03
CA TYR A 344 -7.68 -4.61 -2.37
C TYR A 344 -8.86 -4.85 -1.42
N LYS A 345 -9.99 -5.27 -1.99
CA LYS A 345 -11.22 -5.57 -1.27
C LYS A 345 -11.82 -6.87 -1.80
N ASP A 346 -12.38 -7.65 -0.88
CA ASP A 346 -13.18 -8.81 -1.25
C ASP A 346 -14.51 -8.33 -1.84
N VAL A 347 -14.78 -8.72 -3.08
CA VAL A 347 -16.01 -8.40 -3.81
C VAL A 347 -16.66 -9.67 -4.35
N LYS A 348 -17.95 -9.59 -4.66
CA LYS A 348 -18.68 -10.68 -5.30
C LYS A 348 -18.75 -10.40 -6.80
N ASP A 349 -17.99 -11.17 -7.57
CA ASP A 349 -18.06 -11.12 -9.03
C ASP A 349 -18.85 -12.31 -9.59
N PRO A 350 -19.48 -12.14 -10.76
CA PRO A 350 -20.00 -13.29 -11.50
C PRO A 350 -18.86 -14.25 -11.87
N SER A 351 -19.18 -15.53 -11.98
CA SER A 351 -18.24 -16.57 -12.40
C SER A 351 -18.97 -17.41 -13.44
N ILE A 352 -18.58 -17.26 -14.71
CA ILE A 352 -19.31 -17.86 -15.83
C ILE A 352 -18.38 -18.71 -16.69
N VAL A 353 -18.92 -19.84 -17.16
CA VAL A 353 -18.30 -20.70 -18.17
C VAL A 353 -19.09 -20.51 -19.46
N ILE A 354 -18.39 -20.26 -20.56
CA ILE A 354 -18.98 -19.92 -21.84
C ILE A 354 -18.45 -20.88 -22.89
N ALA A 355 -19.36 -21.39 -23.71
CA ALA A 355 -19.05 -22.27 -24.82
C ALA A 355 -18.79 -21.44 -26.09
N PHE A 356 -17.64 -21.64 -26.71
CA PHE A 356 -17.27 -21.07 -28.00
C PHE A 356 -17.29 -22.16 -29.07
N SER A 357 -18.25 -22.08 -30.00
CA SER A 357 -18.44 -23.10 -31.03
C SER A 357 -17.30 -23.10 -32.04
N CYS A 358 -16.60 -24.23 -32.18
CA CYS A 358 -15.59 -24.43 -33.22
C CYS A 358 -16.25 -24.42 -34.61
N VAL A 359 -15.60 -23.80 -35.60
CA VAL A 359 -16.12 -23.75 -36.98
C VAL A 359 -15.61 -24.92 -37.85
N GLU A 360 -14.64 -25.68 -37.36
CA GLU A 360 -14.09 -26.84 -38.08
C GLU A 360 -14.98 -28.06 -37.92
N GLU A 361 -15.00 -28.92 -38.95
CA GLU A 361 -15.71 -30.20 -38.89
C GLU A 361 -15.09 -31.14 -37.84
N ASN A 362 -15.93 -31.75 -37.02
CA ASN A 362 -15.54 -32.72 -36.00
C ASN A 362 -16.41 -33.99 -36.14
N GLY A 363 -16.28 -34.68 -37.27
CA GLY A 363 -17.04 -35.90 -37.56
C GLY A 363 -18.56 -35.72 -37.54
N GLY A 364 -19.04 -34.52 -37.89
CA GLY A 364 -20.47 -34.15 -37.84
C GLY A 364 -20.99 -33.79 -36.44
N VAL A 365 -20.15 -33.79 -35.40
CA VAL A 365 -20.53 -33.45 -34.03
C VAL A 365 -20.08 -32.04 -33.68
N PRO A 366 -20.97 -31.14 -33.22
CA PRO A 366 -20.60 -29.79 -32.81
C PRO A 366 -19.57 -29.81 -31.67
N LEU A 367 -18.46 -29.10 -31.86
CA LEU A 367 -17.36 -28.98 -30.88
C LEU A 367 -17.38 -27.58 -30.26
N GLU A 368 -17.27 -27.47 -28.94
CA GLU A 368 -17.26 -26.21 -28.20
C GLU A 368 -16.05 -26.13 -27.25
N PHE A 369 -15.33 -25.00 -27.29
CA PHE A 369 -14.29 -24.69 -26.31
C PHE A 369 -14.92 -24.02 -25.09
N LEU A 370 -14.69 -24.56 -23.90
CA LEU A 370 -15.24 -24.01 -22.67
C LEU A 370 -14.22 -23.05 -22.04
N ALA A 371 -14.49 -21.75 -22.06
CA ALA A 371 -13.67 -20.74 -21.40
C ALA A 371 -14.38 -20.17 -20.16
N TRP A 372 -13.60 -19.80 -19.15
CA TRP A 372 -14.12 -19.23 -17.90
C TRP A 372 -13.70 -17.77 -17.74
N THR A 373 -14.58 -16.94 -17.20
CA THR A 373 -14.26 -15.56 -16.84
C THR A 373 -15.06 -15.06 -15.63
N THR A 374 -14.46 -14.14 -14.88
CA THR A 374 -15.14 -13.33 -13.85
C THR A 374 -15.58 -11.96 -14.34
N THR A 375 -15.21 -11.59 -15.57
CA THR A 375 -15.46 -10.25 -16.14
C THR A 375 -16.30 -10.34 -17.43
N PRO A 376 -17.61 -10.67 -17.35
CA PRO A 376 -18.45 -10.82 -18.55
C PRO A 376 -18.48 -9.58 -19.46
N TRP A 377 -18.23 -8.40 -18.89
CA TRP A 377 -18.20 -7.13 -19.61
C TRP A 377 -17.05 -7.02 -20.63
N THR A 378 -16.01 -7.86 -20.55
CA THR A 378 -14.91 -7.90 -21.52
C THR A 378 -15.20 -8.79 -22.73
N LEU A 379 -16.23 -9.66 -22.67
CA LEU A 379 -16.58 -10.61 -23.73
C LEU A 379 -16.89 -9.97 -25.09
N PRO A 380 -17.53 -8.79 -25.19
CA PRO A 380 -17.71 -8.12 -26.46
C PRO A 380 -16.38 -7.85 -27.19
N SER A 381 -15.29 -7.68 -26.43
CA SER A 381 -13.93 -7.42 -26.94
C SER A 381 -13.05 -8.67 -27.04
N ASN A 382 -13.65 -9.86 -27.00
CA ASN A 382 -12.94 -11.10 -27.23
C ASN A 382 -12.39 -11.17 -28.67
N LEU A 383 -11.11 -11.52 -28.81
CA LEU A 383 -10.46 -11.70 -30.12
C LEU A 383 -9.75 -13.05 -30.28
N ALA A 384 -9.46 -13.76 -29.18
CA ALA A 384 -8.85 -15.09 -29.23
C ALA A 384 -9.24 -15.93 -28.01
N LEU A 385 -8.94 -17.24 -28.07
CA LEU A 385 -8.91 -18.12 -26.90
C LEU A 385 -7.47 -18.56 -26.67
N CYS A 386 -6.93 -18.45 -25.47
CA CYS A 386 -5.58 -18.93 -25.16
C CYS A 386 -5.62 -20.24 -24.39
N VAL A 387 -4.74 -21.15 -24.80
CA VAL A 387 -4.47 -22.43 -24.15
C VAL A 387 -2.99 -22.55 -23.80
N ASN A 388 -2.67 -23.37 -22.80
CA ASN A 388 -1.28 -23.72 -22.54
C ASN A 388 -0.84 -24.81 -23.53
N PRO A 389 0.27 -24.66 -24.26
CA PRO A 389 0.69 -25.65 -25.26
C PRO A 389 1.07 -27.02 -24.67
N GLU A 390 1.51 -27.07 -23.41
CA GLU A 390 2.04 -28.28 -22.75
C GLU A 390 1.00 -29.03 -21.91
N LEU A 391 -0.06 -28.36 -21.46
CA LEU A 391 -1.12 -28.99 -20.68
C LEU A 391 -1.95 -29.96 -21.53
N THR A 392 -2.49 -30.99 -20.88
CA THR A 392 -3.41 -31.95 -21.49
C THR A 392 -4.83 -31.44 -21.47
N TYR A 393 -5.47 -31.41 -22.64
CA TYR A 393 -6.86 -31.08 -22.84
C TYR A 393 -7.66 -32.35 -23.13
N ILE A 394 -8.91 -32.37 -22.68
CA ILE A 394 -9.84 -33.49 -22.85
C ILE A 394 -11.04 -33.04 -23.67
N GLN A 395 -11.43 -33.88 -24.63
CA GLN A 395 -12.69 -33.75 -25.35
C GLN A 395 -13.70 -34.73 -24.75
N ILE A 396 -14.82 -34.20 -24.24
CA ILE A 396 -15.91 -34.98 -23.66
C ILE A 396 -17.20 -34.76 -24.45
N ARG A 397 -17.93 -35.84 -24.72
CA ARG A 397 -19.22 -35.81 -25.39
C ARG A 397 -20.34 -35.81 -24.37
N ASN A 398 -21.17 -34.78 -24.38
CA ASN A 398 -22.38 -34.74 -23.57
C ASN A 398 -23.42 -35.69 -24.16
N LYS A 399 -23.91 -36.65 -23.36
CA LYS A 399 -24.85 -37.68 -23.82
C LYS A 399 -26.24 -37.15 -24.14
N GLU A 400 -26.65 -36.05 -23.51
CA GLU A 400 -27.95 -35.41 -23.71
C GLU A 400 -27.92 -34.48 -24.92
N THR A 401 -26.99 -33.53 -24.95
CA THR A 401 -26.94 -32.51 -26.02
C THR A 401 -26.25 -33.01 -27.29
N LYS A 402 -25.54 -34.14 -27.23
CA LYS A 402 -24.72 -34.69 -28.32
C LYS A 402 -23.68 -33.69 -28.84
N LYS A 403 -23.20 -32.79 -27.98
CA LYS A 403 -22.11 -31.85 -28.27
C LYS A 403 -20.82 -32.30 -27.60
N ASP A 404 -19.70 -31.98 -28.23
CA ASP A 404 -18.37 -32.21 -27.68
C ASP A 404 -17.85 -30.94 -27.03
N TRP A 405 -17.33 -31.06 -25.81
CA TRP A 405 -16.74 -29.98 -25.02
C TRP A 405 -15.26 -30.21 -24.82
N VAL A 406 -14.48 -29.14 -24.96
CA VAL A 406 -13.03 -29.14 -24.73
C VAL A 406 -12.70 -28.23 -23.56
N LEU A 407 -11.88 -28.76 -22.65
CA LEU A 407 -11.30 -28.06 -21.50
C LEU A 407 -10.01 -28.74 -21.05
N CYS A 408 -9.26 -28.10 -20.16
CA CYS A 408 -8.08 -28.71 -19.54
C CYS A 408 -8.50 -29.88 -18.65
N GLU A 409 -7.84 -31.03 -18.79
CA GLU A 409 -8.23 -32.28 -18.11
C GLU A 409 -8.22 -32.13 -16.58
N SER A 410 -7.22 -31.44 -16.03
CA SER A 410 -7.12 -31.14 -14.59
C SER A 410 -8.29 -30.32 -14.03
N ARG A 411 -9.06 -29.62 -14.89
CA ARG A 411 -10.20 -28.78 -14.51
C ARG A 411 -11.55 -29.50 -14.64
N LEU A 412 -11.56 -30.72 -15.13
CA LEU A 412 -12.79 -31.49 -15.37
C LEU A 412 -13.60 -31.69 -14.08
N ASP A 413 -12.96 -32.15 -13.00
CA ASP A 413 -13.61 -32.36 -11.70
C ASP A 413 -14.22 -31.08 -11.14
N TRP A 414 -13.56 -29.94 -11.36
CA TRP A 414 -14.08 -28.64 -10.94
C TRP A 414 -15.34 -28.29 -11.73
N LEU A 415 -15.31 -28.41 -13.06
CA LEU A 415 -16.47 -28.11 -13.92
C LEU A 415 -17.67 -29.00 -13.55
N LEU A 416 -17.47 -30.31 -13.43
CA LEU A 416 -18.52 -31.27 -13.09
C LEU A 416 -19.18 -30.94 -11.74
N LYS A 417 -18.38 -30.54 -10.73
CA LYS A 417 -18.91 -30.07 -9.45
C LYS A 417 -19.75 -28.81 -9.57
N GLN A 418 -19.34 -27.84 -10.39
CA GLN A 418 -20.13 -26.61 -10.62
C GLN A 418 -21.46 -26.91 -11.32
N LEU A 419 -21.44 -27.81 -12.31
CA LEU A 419 -22.62 -28.20 -13.08
C LEU A 419 -23.51 -29.22 -12.35
N LYS A 420 -23.02 -29.83 -11.25
CA LYS A 420 -23.66 -30.95 -10.54
C LYS A 420 -23.91 -32.16 -11.45
N MET A 421 -22.95 -32.43 -12.32
CA MET A 421 -22.97 -33.55 -13.28
C MET A 421 -21.89 -34.57 -12.93
N ASP A 422 -22.02 -35.77 -13.48
CA ASP A 422 -21.08 -36.88 -13.29
C ASP A 422 -20.52 -37.33 -14.63
N LEU A 423 -19.20 -37.56 -14.69
CA LEU A 423 -18.53 -37.94 -15.93
C LEU A 423 -19.07 -39.26 -16.49
N ALA A 424 -19.26 -40.28 -15.65
CA ALA A 424 -19.66 -41.61 -16.10
C ALA A 424 -21.13 -41.63 -16.54
N LYS A 425 -21.98 -40.85 -15.87
CA LYS A 425 -23.42 -40.77 -16.19
C LYS A 425 -23.67 -39.90 -17.41
N ASP A 426 -23.14 -38.68 -17.43
CA ASP A 426 -23.60 -37.63 -18.33
C ASP A 426 -22.71 -37.44 -19.57
N PHE A 427 -21.48 -37.97 -19.52
CA PHE A 427 -20.48 -37.74 -20.57
C PHE A 427 -19.79 -39.03 -21.04
N GLU A 428 -19.16 -38.94 -22.20
CA GLU A 428 -18.25 -39.94 -22.76
C GLU A 428 -16.94 -39.26 -23.11
N VAL A 429 -15.80 -39.84 -22.74
CA VAL A 429 -14.50 -39.28 -23.11
C VAL A 429 -14.18 -39.66 -24.55
N VAL A 430 -14.03 -38.65 -25.41
CA VAL A 430 -13.77 -38.83 -26.84
C VAL A 430 -12.27 -38.89 -27.11
N ASP A 431 -11.50 -37.94 -26.58
CA ASP A 431 -10.07 -37.85 -26.85
C ASP A 431 -9.31 -37.06 -25.77
N ARG A 432 -7.99 -37.22 -25.75
CA ARG A 432 -7.03 -36.47 -24.94
C ARG A 432 -5.84 -36.05 -25.79
N PHE A 433 -5.49 -34.76 -25.75
CA PHE A 433 -4.43 -34.21 -26.58
C PHE A 433 -3.72 -33.04 -25.90
N PRO A 434 -2.46 -32.74 -26.28
CA PRO A 434 -1.76 -31.56 -25.76
C PRO A 434 -2.39 -30.28 -26.31
N GLY A 435 -2.34 -29.19 -25.55
CA GLY A 435 -2.96 -27.91 -25.93
C GLY A 435 -2.42 -27.33 -27.24
N VAL A 436 -1.18 -27.64 -27.62
CA VAL A 436 -0.62 -27.27 -28.93
C VAL A 436 -1.46 -27.77 -30.11
N ALA A 437 -2.20 -28.87 -29.96
CA ALA A 437 -3.08 -29.40 -31.00
C ALA A 437 -4.32 -28.51 -31.27
N LEU A 438 -4.67 -27.63 -30.32
CA LEU A 438 -5.76 -26.68 -30.49
C LEU A 438 -5.33 -25.40 -31.21
N LYS A 439 -4.03 -25.10 -31.26
CA LYS A 439 -3.52 -23.85 -31.84
C LYS A 439 -3.98 -23.69 -33.29
N GLY A 440 -4.57 -22.53 -33.59
CA GLY A 440 -5.06 -22.18 -34.92
C GLY A 440 -6.51 -22.56 -35.18
N LYS A 441 -7.13 -23.41 -34.34
CA LYS A 441 -8.54 -23.77 -34.48
C LYS A 441 -9.43 -22.55 -34.39
N LYS A 442 -10.33 -22.39 -35.35
CA LYS A 442 -11.22 -21.23 -35.43
C LYS A 442 -12.52 -21.49 -34.67
N TYR A 443 -13.10 -20.43 -34.12
CA TYR A 443 -14.37 -20.49 -33.41
C TYR A 443 -15.30 -19.35 -33.86
N GLN A 444 -16.60 -19.56 -33.68
CA GLN A 444 -17.61 -18.54 -33.91
C GLN A 444 -17.57 -17.52 -32.77
N PRO A 445 -17.37 -16.22 -33.05
CA PRO A 445 -17.39 -15.20 -32.01
C PRO A 445 -18.73 -15.12 -31.31
N LEU A 446 -18.72 -14.76 -30.03
CA LEU A 446 -19.95 -14.51 -29.26
C LEU A 446 -20.71 -13.28 -29.78
N PHE A 447 -19.99 -12.29 -30.29
CA PHE A 447 -20.53 -11.05 -30.82
C PHE A 447 -19.86 -10.68 -32.14
N ASP A 448 -20.66 -10.28 -33.13
CA ASP A 448 -20.18 -9.94 -34.47
C ASP A 448 -19.63 -8.51 -34.61
N PHE A 449 -19.31 -7.81 -33.52
CA PHE A 449 -18.84 -6.42 -33.57
C PHE A 449 -17.55 -6.26 -34.38
N PHE A 450 -16.63 -7.22 -34.25
CA PHE A 450 -15.29 -7.17 -34.84
C PHE A 450 -15.07 -8.17 -35.99
N ASN A 451 -16.10 -8.91 -36.37
CA ASN A 451 -16.07 -9.96 -37.41
C ASN A 451 -16.75 -9.54 -38.73
N LYS A 452 -17.19 -8.28 -38.83
CA LYS A 452 -17.85 -7.74 -40.04
C LYS A 452 -16.85 -7.33 -41.10
N GLU A 453 -17.29 -7.29 -42.36
CA GLU A 453 -16.50 -6.66 -43.42
C GLU A 453 -16.32 -5.18 -43.15
N PRO A 454 -15.12 -4.63 -43.37
CA PRO A 454 -14.90 -3.20 -43.24
C PRO A 454 -15.71 -2.50 -44.33
N ARG A 455 -16.72 -1.70 -43.93
CA ARG A 455 -17.43 -0.83 -44.87
C ARG A 455 -16.53 0.35 -45.21
N LYS A 456 -16.47 0.74 -46.49
CA LYS A 456 -15.59 1.81 -46.99
C LYS A 456 -15.81 3.18 -46.31
N ASP A 457 -16.97 3.36 -45.67
CA ASP A 457 -17.43 4.64 -45.14
C ASP A 457 -17.45 4.70 -43.60
N GLU A 458 -17.10 3.59 -42.93
CA GLU A 458 -17.08 3.50 -41.47
C GLU A 458 -15.64 3.18 -41.02
N ASN A 459 -15.06 3.98 -40.11
CA ASN A 459 -13.79 3.70 -39.44
C ASN A 459 -13.93 2.53 -38.45
N ILE A 460 -14.45 1.38 -38.90
CA ILE A 460 -14.60 0.18 -38.08
C ILE A 460 -13.35 -0.68 -38.22
N VAL A 461 -12.69 -0.87 -37.08
CA VAL A 461 -11.62 -1.86 -36.94
C VAL A 461 -12.24 -3.25 -37.03
N THR A 462 -11.84 -4.02 -38.03
CA THR A 462 -12.22 -5.43 -38.19
C THR A 462 -11.00 -6.32 -38.00
N PHE A 463 -11.21 -7.48 -37.38
CA PHE A 463 -10.19 -8.52 -37.23
C PHE A 463 -10.57 -9.79 -37.99
N ARG A 464 -11.49 -9.68 -38.95
CA ARG A 464 -11.93 -10.82 -39.76
C ARG A 464 -10.72 -11.44 -40.49
N GLY A 465 -10.53 -12.74 -40.31
CA GLY A 465 -9.45 -13.50 -40.93
C GLY A 465 -8.17 -13.62 -40.09
N THR A 466 -7.95 -12.72 -39.12
CA THR A 466 -6.80 -12.78 -38.19
C THR A 466 -7.21 -13.18 -36.76
N ALA A 467 -8.36 -12.73 -36.27
CA ALA A 467 -8.87 -13.09 -34.94
C ALA A 467 -9.75 -14.37 -34.94
N PHE A 468 -10.37 -14.63 -33.79
CA PHE A 468 -11.34 -15.71 -33.53
C PHE A 468 -10.77 -17.11 -33.77
N ARG A 469 -9.57 -17.30 -33.26
CA ARG A 469 -8.84 -18.58 -33.26
C ARG A 469 -8.22 -18.85 -31.90
N VAL A 470 -7.89 -20.10 -31.67
CA VAL A 470 -7.13 -20.53 -30.49
C VAL A 470 -5.65 -20.17 -30.68
N VAL A 471 -5.07 -19.51 -29.69
CA VAL A 471 -3.65 -19.19 -29.56
C VAL A 471 -3.05 -19.97 -28.39
N ALA A 472 -1.72 -20.08 -28.34
CA ALA A 472 -1.05 -20.85 -27.30
C ALA A 472 0.03 -20.03 -26.62
N ASP A 473 0.01 -20.00 -25.29
CA ASP A 473 1.01 -19.36 -24.43
C ASP A 473 1.03 -20.03 -23.05
N ALA A 474 2.22 -20.07 -22.43
CA ALA A 474 2.43 -20.79 -21.16
C ALA A 474 1.86 -20.07 -19.92
N TYR A 475 1.37 -18.83 -20.03
CA TYR A 475 0.78 -18.10 -18.90
C TYR A 475 -0.52 -18.74 -18.39
N VAL A 476 -1.22 -19.49 -19.23
CA VAL A 476 -2.46 -20.18 -18.85
C VAL A 476 -2.13 -21.30 -17.86
N SER A 477 -2.77 -21.25 -16.69
CA SER A 477 -2.57 -22.21 -15.60
C SER A 477 -3.63 -23.31 -15.56
N ASP A 478 -3.36 -24.35 -14.78
CA ASP A 478 -4.23 -25.51 -14.57
C ASP A 478 -4.97 -25.48 -13.21
N ASP A 479 -4.86 -24.38 -12.48
CA ASP A 479 -5.40 -24.20 -11.13
C ASP A 479 -6.67 -23.33 -11.09
N SER A 480 -7.01 -22.63 -12.17
CA SER A 480 -8.16 -21.72 -12.25
C SER A 480 -9.01 -21.93 -13.52
N GLY A 481 -10.32 -21.64 -13.41
CA GLY A 481 -11.28 -21.76 -14.52
C GLY A 481 -11.32 -23.15 -15.17
N THR A 482 -11.38 -23.15 -16.51
CA THR A 482 -11.42 -24.35 -17.38
C THR A 482 -10.06 -24.68 -18.03
N GLY A 483 -9.03 -23.87 -17.79
CA GLY A 483 -7.74 -23.94 -18.51
C GLY A 483 -7.82 -23.47 -19.97
N ILE A 484 -8.91 -22.83 -20.38
CA ILE A 484 -9.01 -22.05 -21.62
C ILE A 484 -9.39 -20.63 -21.22
N VAL A 485 -8.59 -19.65 -21.65
CA VAL A 485 -8.77 -18.24 -21.29
C VAL A 485 -9.33 -17.49 -22.49
N HIS A 486 -10.41 -16.74 -22.31
CA HIS A 486 -10.83 -15.79 -23.35
C HIS A 486 -9.89 -14.58 -23.31
N CYS A 487 -9.39 -14.15 -24.47
CA CYS A 487 -8.49 -13.00 -24.55
C CYS A 487 -9.23 -11.77 -25.05
N ALA A 488 -9.11 -10.67 -24.31
CA ALA A 488 -9.57 -9.34 -24.68
C ALA A 488 -8.40 -8.33 -24.57
N PRO A 489 -7.62 -8.14 -25.65
CA PRO A 489 -6.35 -7.39 -25.64
C PRO A 489 -6.40 -5.96 -25.11
N ALA A 490 -7.58 -5.31 -25.11
CA ALA A 490 -7.74 -3.97 -24.57
C ALA A 490 -7.84 -3.92 -23.03
N PHE A 491 -7.93 -5.07 -22.36
CA PHE A 491 -8.22 -5.16 -20.91
C PHE A 491 -7.27 -6.08 -20.13
N GLY A 492 -6.43 -6.88 -20.80
CA GLY A 492 -5.44 -7.75 -20.15
C GLY A 492 -4.03 -7.54 -20.70
N GLU A 493 -3.03 -7.45 -19.82
CA GLU A 493 -1.62 -7.29 -20.23
C GLU A 493 -1.10 -8.52 -20.98
N ASP A 494 -1.37 -9.73 -20.47
CA ASP A 494 -1.03 -10.98 -21.15
C ASP A 494 -1.85 -11.18 -22.42
N ASP A 495 -3.15 -10.87 -22.39
CA ASP A 495 -4.01 -10.92 -23.58
C ASP A 495 -3.47 -10.03 -24.71
N PHE A 496 -3.03 -8.82 -24.37
CA PHE A 496 -2.41 -7.89 -25.31
C PHE A 496 -1.11 -8.45 -25.87
N ARG A 497 -0.20 -8.91 -25.00
CA ARG A 497 1.09 -9.49 -25.41
C ARG A 497 0.90 -10.67 -26.34
N VAL A 498 0.09 -11.65 -25.94
CA VAL A 498 -0.14 -12.89 -26.71
C VAL A 498 -0.80 -12.58 -28.05
N CYS A 499 -1.83 -11.73 -28.08
CA CYS A 499 -2.47 -11.40 -29.35
C CYS A 499 -1.51 -10.64 -30.28
N MET A 500 -0.76 -9.66 -29.77
CA MET A 500 0.24 -8.93 -30.56
C MET A 500 1.32 -9.84 -31.15
N GLU A 501 1.78 -10.86 -30.41
CA GLU A 501 2.74 -11.84 -30.91
C GLU A 501 2.17 -12.76 -32.00
N GLN A 502 0.85 -12.98 -32.02
CA GLN A 502 0.18 -13.83 -33.00
C GLN A 502 -0.32 -13.06 -34.24
N GLY A 503 -0.13 -11.74 -34.31
CA GLY A 503 -0.63 -10.87 -35.38
C GLY A 503 -2.13 -10.63 -35.28
#